data_AF-A0A954VVT7-F1
#
_entry.id   AF-A0A954VVT7-F1
#
_cell.length_a   1.000
_cell.length_b   1.000
_cell.length_c   1.000
_cell.angle_alpha   90.00
_cell.angle_beta   90.00
_cell.angle_gamma   90.00
#
_symmetry.space_group_name_H-M   'P 1'
#
loop_
_entity.id
_entity.type
_entity.pdbx_description
1 polymer ?
#
loop_
_entity_poly.entity_id
_entity_poly.type
_entity_poly.pdbx_seq_one_letter_code
_entity_poly.pdbx_strand_id
1 'polypeptide(L)'
;MNIFGWQIDLTWTYYLAAFILLMLNGSAWALNFVTLPGNWIIVILTALFALLFGSAEAAHVSWWCVLGLIFLAVVGEVVEFLAGAAGAAKHGASRRAMLLSLFGSIVGSFAGVILGSWIPIVGSAIGAVLLGAGGAFAGGYFGEQWRGTEHAQRVAVGQGALFGRLFGTVGKILVGAIMVGLATVDSFF
;
A
#
# COMPACT_ATOMS: atom_id res chain seq x y z
N MET A 1 9.48 27.56 43.31
CA MET A 1 10.88 27.33 42.93
C MET A 1 11.06 25.82 42.78
N ASN A 2 10.87 25.30 41.57
CA ASN A 2 11.05 23.87 41.28
C ASN A 2 12.50 23.65 40.84
N ILE A 3 13.22 22.85 41.62
CA ILE A 3 14.68 22.63 41.55
C ILE A 3 15.10 21.55 40.53
N PHE A 4 14.16 21.13 39.67
CA PHE A 4 14.43 20.26 38.52
C PHE A 4 13.77 20.89 37.30
N GLY A 5 14.54 21.73 36.60
CA GLY A 5 14.15 22.43 35.37
C GLY A 5 14.09 21.52 34.14
N TRP A 6 13.43 20.37 34.24
CA TRP A 6 13.02 19.58 33.08
C TRP A 6 11.55 19.90 32.79
N GLN A 7 11.29 21.15 32.45
CA GLN A 7 10.10 21.46 31.68
C GLN A 7 10.39 20.86 30.31
N ILE A 8 9.92 19.62 30.06
CA ILE A 8 9.99 19.05 28.72
C ILE A 8 9.27 20.04 27.84
N ASP A 9 10.03 20.75 27.01
CA ASP A 9 9.46 21.65 26.01
C ASP A 9 8.59 20.78 25.11
N LEU A 10 7.27 20.88 25.31
CA LEU A 10 6.25 20.09 24.63
C LEU A 10 6.41 20.17 23.10
N THR A 11 6.98 21.27 22.62
CA THR A 11 7.34 21.54 21.23
C THR A 11 8.40 20.57 20.67
N TRP A 12 9.50 20.30 21.38
CA TRP A 12 10.53 19.37 20.90
C TRP A 12 10.02 17.93 20.87
N THR A 13 9.22 17.56 21.88
CA THR A 13 8.56 16.25 21.91
C THR A 13 7.58 16.09 20.75
N TYR A 14 6.83 17.13 20.42
CA TYR A 14 5.92 17.13 19.27
C TYR A 14 6.65 16.91 17.96
N TYR A 15 7.70 17.69 17.65
CA TYR A 15 8.43 17.55 16.38
C TYR A 15 9.16 16.20 16.27
N LEU A 16 9.67 15.67 17.39
CA LEU A 16 10.21 14.31 17.42
C LEU A 16 9.12 13.28 17.10
N ALA A 17 7.94 13.41 17.69
CA ALA A 17 6.81 12.52 17.43
C ALA A 17 6.33 12.63 15.97
N ALA A 18 6.26 13.83 15.39
CA ALA A 18 5.91 14.06 14.00
C ALA A 18 6.93 13.45 13.03
N PHE A 19 8.22 13.51 13.36
CA PHE A 19 9.27 12.83 12.61
C PHE A 19 9.12 11.30 12.68
N ILE A 20 8.82 10.75 13.86
CA ILE A 20 8.52 9.31 14.02
C ILE A 20 7.28 8.93 13.21
N LEU A 21 6.22 9.74 13.22
CA LEU A 21 5.02 9.53 12.41
C LEU A 21 5.37 9.45 10.92
N LEU A 22 6.19 10.37 10.40
CA LEU A 22 6.67 10.32 9.01
C LEU A 22 7.37 9.00 8.70
N MET A 23 8.28 8.53 9.56
CA MET A 23 8.98 7.26 9.36
C MET A 23 8.04 6.04 9.38
N LEU A 24 7.07 6.03 10.30
CA LEU A 24 6.06 4.98 10.40
C LEU A 24 5.12 4.99 9.20
N ASN A 25 4.67 6.16 8.75
CA ASN A 25 3.84 6.31 7.55
C ASN A 25 4.60 5.89 6.27
N GLY A 26 5.89 6.22 6.16
CA GLY A 26 6.74 5.74 5.07
C GLY A 26 6.92 4.22 5.08
N SER A 27 7.04 3.62 6.27
CA SER A 27 7.09 2.16 6.43
C SER A 27 5.76 1.50 6.07
N ALA A 28 4.64 2.08 6.51
CA ALA A 28 3.29 1.64 6.16
C ALA A 28 3.04 1.73 4.65
N TRP A 29 3.50 2.79 4.00
CA TRP A 29 3.47 2.95 2.55
C TRP A 29 4.25 1.84 1.83
N ALA A 30 5.43 1.46 2.33
CA ALA A 30 6.24 0.39 1.75
C ALA A 30 5.53 -0.99 1.78
N LEU A 31 4.59 -1.21 2.70
CA LEU A 31 3.81 -2.45 2.75
C LEU A 31 2.90 -2.63 1.51
N ASN A 32 2.53 -1.55 0.82
CA ASN A 32 1.71 -1.62 -0.40
C ASN A 32 2.40 -2.40 -1.53
N PHE A 33 3.74 -2.42 -1.57
CA PHE A 33 4.50 -3.18 -2.57
C PHE A 33 4.27 -4.70 -2.46
N VAL A 34 3.88 -5.19 -1.28
CA VAL A 34 3.61 -6.60 -1.00
C VAL A 34 2.12 -6.91 -0.79
N THR A 35 1.23 -6.09 -1.35
CA THR A 35 -0.24 -6.32 -1.33
C THR A 35 -0.89 -6.13 0.04
N LEU A 36 -0.18 -5.56 1.03
CA LEU A 36 -0.75 -5.28 2.35
C LEU A 36 -1.54 -3.96 2.35
N PRO A 37 -2.47 -3.77 3.31
CA PRO A 37 -3.31 -2.57 3.40
C PRO A 37 -2.55 -1.38 4.04
N GLY A 38 -1.41 -1.00 3.44
CA GLY A 38 -0.52 0.05 3.96
C GLY A 38 -1.19 1.42 4.13
N ASN A 39 -2.07 1.78 3.19
CA ASN A 39 -2.80 3.05 3.24
C ASN A 39 -3.72 3.16 4.48
N TRP A 40 -4.35 2.06 4.89
CA TRP A 40 -5.15 2.06 6.12
C TRP A 40 -4.31 2.22 7.38
N ILE A 41 -3.09 1.66 7.38
CA ILE A 41 -2.15 1.85 8.49
C ILE A 41 -1.75 3.32 8.60
N ILE A 42 -1.52 4.03 7.48
CA ILE A 42 -1.26 5.48 7.48
C ILE A 42 -2.41 6.26 8.12
N VAL A 43 -3.67 5.93 7.77
CA VAL A 43 -4.85 6.56 8.36
C VAL A 43 -4.87 6.36 9.88
N ILE A 44 -4.68 5.12 10.34
CA ILE A 44 -4.71 4.78 11.77
C ILE A 44 -3.60 5.52 12.52
N LEU A 45 -2.36 5.47 12.02
CA LEU A 45 -1.22 6.15 12.65
C LEU A 45 -1.45 7.66 12.75
N THR A 46 -1.96 8.28 11.68
CA THR A 46 -2.20 9.71 11.63
C THR A 46 -3.37 10.12 12.54
N ALA A 47 -4.44 9.32 12.60
CA ALA A 47 -5.55 9.55 13.53
C ALA A 47 -5.12 9.39 15.00
N LEU A 48 -4.30 8.38 15.31
CA LEU A 48 -3.72 8.21 16.65
C LEU A 48 -2.83 9.39 17.02
N PHE A 49 -2.03 9.89 16.08
CA PHE A 49 -1.23 11.08 16.31
C PHE A 49 -2.09 12.32 16.61
N ALA A 50 -3.16 12.55 15.82
CA ALA A 50 -4.11 13.64 16.07
C ALA A 50 -4.79 13.53 17.45
N LEU A 51 -5.10 12.32 17.92
CA LEU A 51 -5.66 12.10 19.25
C LEU A 51 -4.68 12.38 20.39
N LEU A 52 -3.42 11.99 20.22
CA LEU A 52 -2.40 12.10 21.27
C LEU A 52 -1.79 13.50 21.36
N PHE A 53 -1.73 14.23 20.24
CA PHE A 53 -1.01 15.50 20.13
C PHE A 53 -1.88 16.67 19.62
N GLY A 54 -3.18 16.46 19.37
CA GLY A 54 -4.06 17.48 18.78
C GLY A 54 -4.32 18.73 19.65
N SER A 55 -3.89 18.73 20.92
CA SER A 55 -3.97 19.89 21.82
C SER A 55 -2.65 20.66 21.95
N ALA A 56 -1.60 20.29 21.19
CA ALA A 56 -0.32 20.98 21.23
C ALA A 56 -0.40 22.37 20.56
N GLU A 57 0.18 23.39 21.19
CA GLU A 57 0.14 24.78 20.70
C GLU A 57 1.02 25.04 19.46
N ALA A 58 1.92 24.10 19.09
CA ALA A 58 2.97 24.32 18.09
C ALA A 58 2.58 23.96 16.63
N ALA A 59 1.79 22.89 16.45
CA ALA A 59 1.24 22.40 15.19
C ALA A 59 0.27 21.26 15.55
N HIS A 60 -0.74 20.99 14.71
CA HIS A 60 -1.69 19.91 14.98
C HIS A 60 -2.15 19.26 13.69
N VAL A 61 -2.22 17.92 13.70
CA VAL A 61 -2.88 17.18 12.63
C VAL A 61 -4.38 17.45 12.70
N SER A 62 -4.93 18.00 11.63
CA SER A 62 -6.35 18.31 11.50
C SER A 62 -7.17 17.04 11.26
N TRP A 63 -8.36 16.96 11.85
CA TRP A 63 -9.32 15.90 11.51
C TRP A 63 -9.76 15.96 10.04
N TRP A 64 -9.65 17.12 9.37
CA TRP A 64 -9.86 17.22 7.93
C TRP A 64 -8.79 16.47 7.13
N CYS A 65 -7.53 16.48 7.59
CA CYS A 65 -6.47 15.67 7.01
C CYS A 65 -6.80 14.19 7.17
N VAL A 66 -7.17 13.74 8.37
CA VAL A 66 -7.56 12.34 8.63
C VAL A 66 -8.71 11.90 7.72
N LEU A 67 -9.76 12.72 7.56
CA LEU A 67 -10.86 12.44 6.64
C LEU A 67 -10.40 12.36 5.17
N GLY A 68 -9.51 13.26 4.75
CA GLY A 68 -8.87 13.22 3.43
C GLY A 68 -8.06 11.94 3.21
N LEU A 69 -7.32 11.48 4.22
CA LEU A 69 -6.58 10.22 4.18
C LEU A 69 -7.51 9.01 4.09
N ILE A 70 -8.65 9.00 4.80
CA ILE A 70 -9.66 7.93 4.67
C ILE A 70 -10.17 7.86 3.23
N PHE A 71 -10.53 9.01 2.66
CA PHE A 71 -10.99 9.08 1.26
C PHE A 71 -9.93 8.53 0.30
N LEU A 72 -8.67 8.97 0.44
CA LEU A 72 -7.56 8.49 -0.39
C LEU A 72 -7.30 6.99 -0.19
N ALA A 73 -7.36 6.48 1.04
CA ALA A 73 -7.19 5.05 1.32
C ALA A 73 -8.24 4.23 0.56
N VAL A 74 -9.51 4.64 0.62
CA VAL A 74 -10.60 4.00 -0.13
C VAL A 74 -10.33 4.06 -1.63
N VAL A 75 -9.95 5.22 -2.18
CA VAL A 75 -9.62 5.36 -3.60
C VAL A 75 -8.49 4.40 -4.01
N GLY A 76 -7.42 4.33 -3.22
CA GLY A 76 -6.27 3.46 -3.49
C GLY A 76 -6.63 1.97 -3.50
N GLU A 77 -7.41 1.52 -2.52
CA GLU A 77 -7.89 0.13 -2.47
C GLU A 77 -8.85 -0.19 -3.63
N VAL A 78 -9.75 0.73 -3.97
CA VAL A 78 -10.68 0.56 -5.09
C VAL A 78 -9.92 0.49 -6.41
N VAL A 79 -8.92 1.35 -6.64
CA VAL A 79 -8.08 1.32 -7.84
C VAL A 79 -7.35 -0.02 -7.96
N GLU A 80 -6.74 -0.50 -6.87
CA GLU A 80 -6.02 -1.78 -6.88
C GLU A 80 -6.97 -2.97 -7.15
N PHE A 81 -8.09 -3.01 -6.44
CA PHE A 81 -9.06 -4.09 -6.55
C PHE A 81 -9.72 -4.13 -7.93
N LEU A 82 -10.18 -2.98 -8.43
CA LEU A 82 -10.82 -2.89 -9.74
C LEU A 82 -9.85 -3.19 -10.86
N ALA A 83 -8.62 -2.66 -10.83
CA ALA A 83 -7.64 -2.96 -11.87
C ALA A 83 -7.30 -4.46 -11.91
N GLY A 84 -7.05 -5.07 -10.74
CA GLY A 84 -6.74 -6.50 -10.63
C GLY A 84 -7.89 -7.40 -11.08
N ALA A 85 -9.11 -7.15 -10.61
CA ALA A 85 -10.28 -7.95 -10.93
C ALA A 85 -10.77 -7.72 -12.38
N ALA A 86 -10.84 -6.47 -12.84
CA ALA A 86 -11.33 -6.15 -14.18
C ALA A 86 -10.41 -6.67 -15.28
N GLY A 87 -9.09 -6.66 -15.06
CA GLY A 87 -8.12 -7.16 -16.04
C GLY A 87 -8.36 -8.62 -16.40
N ALA A 88 -8.49 -9.51 -15.41
CA ALA A 88 -8.79 -10.92 -15.64
C ALA A 88 -10.25 -11.15 -16.07
N ALA A 89 -11.21 -10.45 -15.45
CA ALA A 89 -12.63 -10.64 -15.72
C ALA A 89 -13.03 -10.29 -17.17
N LYS A 90 -12.36 -9.31 -17.80
CA LYS A 90 -12.57 -8.96 -19.21
C LYS A 90 -12.36 -10.15 -20.16
N HIS A 91 -11.55 -11.12 -19.76
CA HIS A 91 -11.25 -12.33 -20.53
C HIS A 91 -12.07 -13.55 -20.07
N GLY A 92 -13.16 -13.34 -19.32
CA GLY A 92 -14.03 -14.41 -18.85
C GLY A 92 -13.41 -15.27 -17.75
N ALA A 93 -12.50 -14.72 -16.95
CA ALA A 93 -11.86 -15.44 -15.86
C ALA A 93 -12.88 -16.03 -14.89
N SER A 94 -12.68 -17.30 -14.53
CA SER A 94 -13.45 -17.95 -13.48
C SER A 94 -13.12 -17.33 -12.12
N ARG A 95 -14.05 -17.50 -11.16
CA ARG A 95 -13.82 -17.10 -9.76
C ARG A 95 -12.55 -17.72 -9.17
N ARG A 96 -12.25 -18.96 -9.58
CA ARG A 96 -11.04 -19.67 -9.14
C ARG A 96 -9.77 -19.02 -9.71
N ALA A 97 -9.75 -18.66 -10.99
CA ALA A 97 -8.63 -17.95 -11.60
C ALA A 97 -8.39 -16.59 -10.93
N MET A 98 -9.45 -15.85 -10.59
CA MET A 98 -9.31 -14.60 -9.84
C MET A 98 -8.68 -14.82 -8.45
N LEU A 99 -9.16 -15.81 -7.69
CA LEU A 99 -8.59 -16.14 -6.38
C LEU A 99 -7.13 -16.59 -6.47
N LEU A 100 -6.80 -17.48 -7.42
CA LEU A 100 -5.43 -17.94 -7.61
C LEU A 100 -4.50 -16.81 -8.08
N SER A 101 -4.99 -15.87 -8.90
CA SER A 101 -4.24 -14.68 -9.30
C SER A 101 -3.88 -13.83 -8.08
N LEU A 102 -4.82 -13.64 -7.15
CA LEU A 102 -4.56 -12.90 -5.92
C LEU A 102 -3.49 -13.59 -5.07
N PHE A 103 -3.64 -14.90 -4.80
CA PHE A 103 -2.64 -15.65 -4.03
C PHE A 103 -1.28 -15.69 -4.72
N GLY A 104 -1.28 -15.94 -6.03
CA GLY A 104 -0.08 -15.91 -6.86
C GLY A 104 0.62 -14.57 -6.75
N SER A 105 -0.12 -13.46 -6.78
CA SER A 105 0.47 -12.13 -6.60
C SER A 105 1.08 -11.94 -5.22
N ILE A 106 0.45 -12.41 -4.15
CA ILE A 106 1.00 -12.27 -2.80
C ILE A 106 2.33 -13.02 -2.73
N VAL A 107 2.32 -14.30 -3.10
CA VAL A 107 3.53 -15.15 -3.09
C VAL A 107 4.62 -14.56 -3.98
N GLY A 108 4.24 -14.11 -5.18
CA GLY A 108 5.14 -13.45 -6.13
C GLY A 108 5.76 -12.18 -5.56
N SER A 109 4.98 -11.32 -4.91
CA SER A 109 5.50 -10.09 -4.31
C SER A 109 6.49 -10.36 -3.18
N PHE A 110 6.21 -11.33 -2.30
CA PHE A 110 7.15 -11.71 -1.25
C PHE A 110 8.44 -12.31 -1.82
N ALA A 111 8.32 -13.22 -2.79
CA ALA A 111 9.49 -13.73 -3.52
C ALA A 111 10.27 -12.59 -4.18
N GLY A 112 9.57 -11.60 -4.73
CA GLY A 112 10.13 -10.39 -5.30
C GLY A 112 10.95 -9.54 -4.34
N VAL A 113 10.46 -9.33 -3.11
CA VAL A 113 11.22 -8.62 -2.08
C VAL A 113 12.52 -9.36 -1.75
N ILE A 114 12.43 -10.68 -1.57
CA ILE A 114 13.59 -11.53 -1.20
C ILE A 114 14.61 -11.54 -2.33
N LEU A 115 14.18 -11.83 -3.56
CA LEU A 115 15.06 -11.91 -4.73
C LEU A 115 15.60 -10.54 -5.16
N GLY A 116 14.84 -9.46 -4.94
CA GLY A 116 15.27 -8.09 -5.24
C GLY A 116 16.17 -7.46 -4.18
N SER A 117 16.36 -8.12 -3.03
CA SER A 117 17.07 -7.55 -1.86
C SER A 117 18.55 -7.24 -2.09
N TRP A 118 19.16 -7.76 -3.16
CA TRP A 118 20.54 -7.43 -3.56
C TRP A 118 20.75 -5.93 -3.83
N ILE A 119 19.70 -5.22 -4.25
CA ILE A 119 19.67 -3.75 -4.33
C ILE A 119 18.62 -3.29 -3.32
N PRO A 120 19.04 -2.86 -2.11
CA PRO A 120 18.11 -2.49 -1.05
C PRO A 120 17.12 -1.43 -1.50
N ILE A 121 15.87 -1.51 -1.01
CA ILE A 121 14.77 -0.59 -1.29
C ILE A 121 14.30 -0.67 -2.75
N VAL A 122 15.13 -0.27 -3.72
CA VAL A 122 14.76 -0.19 -5.15
C VAL A 122 14.58 -1.58 -5.75
N GLY A 123 15.53 -2.48 -5.55
CA GLY A 123 15.45 -3.84 -6.06
C GLY A 123 14.30 -4.62 -5.42
N SER A 124 14.12 -4.51 -4.11
CA SER A 124 12.99 -5.13 -3.41
C SER A 124 11.64 -4.59 -3.87
N ALA A 125 11.51 -3.27 -4.08
CA ALA A 125 10.29 -2.64 -4.57
C ALA A 125 9.94 -3.09 -6.00
N ILE A 126 10.91 -3.03 -6.92
CA ILE A 126 10.74 -3.47 -8.30
C ILE A 126 10.42 -4.97 -8.33
N GLY A 127 11.17 -5.77 -7.59
CA GLY A 127 10.97 -7.21 -7.47
C GLY A 127 9.57 -7.55 -6.99
N ALA A 128 9.10 -6.88 -5.93
CA ALA A 128 7.76 -7.12 -5.37
C ALA A 128 6.64 -6.84 -6.37
N VAL A 129 6.74 -5.76 -7.13
CA VAL A 129 5.73 -5.39 -8.15
C VAL A 129 5.79 -6.35 -9.34
N LEU A 130 6.98 -6.62 -9.89
CA LEU A 130 7.13 -7.44 -11.08
C LEU A 130 6.82 -8.92 -10.81
N LEU A 131 7.37 -9.50 -9.75
CA LEU A 131 7.09 -10.89 -9.41
C LEU A 131 5.68 -11.06 -8.84
N GLY A 132 5.11 -10.04 -8.20
CA GLY A 132 3.69 -10.01 -7.88
C GLY A 132 2.81 -10.10 -9.13
N ALA A 133 3.09 -9.29 -10.14
CA ALA A 133 2.37 -9.35 -11.41
C ALA A 133 2.57 -10.69 -12.16
N GLY A 134 3.78 -11.24 -12.15
CA GLY A 134 4.06 -12.57 -12.68
C GLY A 134 3.35 -13.68 -11.91
N GLY A 135 3.25 -13.55 -10.59
CA GLY A 135 2.45 -14.44 -9.75
C GLY A 135 0.96 -14.35 -10.05
N ALA A 136 0.44 -13.15 -10.29
CA ALA A 136 -0.94 -12.95 -10.74
C ALA A 136 -1.21 -13.64 -12.08
N PHE A 137 -0.29 -13.51 -13.04
CA PHE A 137 -0.35 -14.21 -14.32
C PHE A 137 -0.42 -15.73 -14.12
N ALA A 138 0.52 -16.29 -13.36
CA ALA A 138 0.61 -17.73 -13.13
C ALA A 138 -0.66 -18.24 -12.44
N GLY A 139 -1.15 -17.52 -11.43
CA GLY A 139 -2.39 -17.85 -10.74
C GLY A 139 -3.61 -17.85 -11.66
N GLY A 140 -3.76 -16.82 -12.49
CA GLY A 140 -4.85 -16.74 -13.47
C GLY A 140 -4.79 -17.87 -14.49
N TYR A 141 -3.60 -18.12 -15.04
CA TYR A 141 -3.35 -19.18 -16.02
C TYR A 141 -3.67 -20.57 -15.46
N PHE A 142 -3.12 -20.92 -14.30
CA PHE A 142 -3.33 -22.24 -13.68
C PHE A 142 -4.75 -22.41 -13.13
N GLY A 143 -5.38 -21.33 -12.67
CA GLY A 143 -6.78 -21.35 -12.24
C GLY A 143 -7.75 -21.70 -13.37
N GLU A 144 -7.48 -21.22 -14.58
CA GLU A 144 -8.21 -21.61 -15.79
C GLU A 144 -7.83 -22.99 -16.32
N GLN A 145 -6.55 -23.38 -16.21
CA GLN A 145 -6.08 -24.71 -16.64
C GLN A 145 -6.87 -25.86 -16.03
N TRP A 146 -7.22 -25.77 -14.75
CA TRP A 146 -8.02 -26.80 -14.08
C TRP A 146 -9.45 -26.93 -14.59
N ARG A 147 -9.99 -25.91 -15.29
CA ARG A 147 -11.28 -26.00 -15.96
C ARG A 147 -11.20 -26.64 -17.35
N GLY A 148 -10.00 -26.93 -17.83
CA GLY A 148 -9.80 -27.47 -19.18
C GLY A 148 -10.02 -26.43 -20.28
N THR A 149 -9.96 -25.13 -19.96
CA THR A 149 -10.09 -24.07 -20.97
C THR A 149 -8.95 -24.10 -21.99
N GLU A 150 -9.12 -23.50 -23.15
CA GLU A 150 -8.08 -23.48 -24.18
C GLU A 150 -6.86 -22.66 -23.74
N HIS A 151 -5.66 -23.03 -24.21
CA HIS A 151 -4.42 -22.34 -23.87
C HIS A 151 -4.49 -20.82 -24.15
N ALA A 152 -5.05 -20.42 -25.29
CA ALA A 152 -5.22 -19.01 -25.66
C ALA A 152 -6.04 -18.24 -24.61
N GLN A 153 -7.12 -18.84 -24.10
CA GLN A 153 -7.95 -18.24 -23.05
C GLN A 153 -7.19 -18.12 -21.71
N ARG A 154 -6.42 -19.14 -21.32
CA ARG A 154 -5.61 -19.10 -20.08
C ARG A 154 -4.57 -17.98 -20.12
N VAL A 155 -3.89 -17.82 -21.26
CA VAL A 155 -2.91 -16.74 -21.46
C VAL A 155 -3.60 -15.38 -21.39
N ALA A 156 -4.75 -15.21 -22.05
CA ALA A 156 -5.49 -13.96 -22.01
C ALA A 156 -5.94 -13.59 -20.58
N VAL A 157 -6.45 -14.55 -19.81
CA VAL A 157 -6.82 -14.34 -18.40
C VAL A 157 -5.58 -14.00 -17.55
N GLY A 158 -4.48 -14.72 -17.74
CA GLY A 158 -3.22 -14.46 -17.04
C GLY A 158 -2.66 -13.06 -17.35
N GLN A 159 -2.65 -12.65 -18.62
CA GLN A 159 -2.19 -11.31 -19.03
C GLN A 159 -3.09 -10.23 -18.44
N GLY A 160 -4.40 -10.44 -18.45
CA GLY A 160 -5.37 -9.57 -17.80
C GLY A 160 -5.06 -9.39 -16.30
N ALA A 161 -4.81 -10.48 -15.59
CA ALA A 161 -4.43 -10.45 -14.17
C ALA A 161 -3.10 -9.74 -13.94
N LEU A 162 -2.08 -9.98 -14.79
CA LEU A 162 -0.77 -9.36 -14.72
C LEU A 162 -0.85 -7.84 -14.84
N PHE A 163 -1.44 -7.33 -15.92
CA PHE A 163 -1.51 -5.90 -16.15
C PHE A 163 -2.46 -5.22 -15.17
N GLY A 164 -3.57 -5.87 -14.84
CA GLY A 164 -4.46 -5.43 -13.78
C GLY A 164 -3.73 -5.24 -12.45
N ARG A 165 -2.88 -6.21 -12.08
CA ARG A 165 -2.05 -6.13 -10.88
C ARG A 165 -1.00 -5.02 -10.95
N LEU A 166 -0.28 -4.90 -12.06
CA LEU A 166 0.75 -3.87 -12.23
C LEU A 166 0.16 -2.46 -12.07
N PHE A 167 -0.85 -2.12 -12.88
CA PHE A 167 -1.41 -0.77 -12.88
C PHE A 167 -2.18 -0.46 -11.59
N GLY A 168 -2.88 -1.45 -11.02
CA GLY A 168 -3.54 -1.30 -9.73
C GLY A 168 -2.57 -1.01 -8.59
N THR A 169 -1.48 -1.77 -8.52
CA THR A 169 -0.44 -1.60 -7.48
C THR A 169 0.25 -0.25 -7.62
N VAL A 170 0.62 0.16 -8.85
CA VAL A 170 1.22 1.48 -9.10
C VAL A 170 0.27 2.60 -8.67
N GLY A 171 -1.01 2.52 -9.04
CA GLY A 171 -2.02 3.49 -8.63
C GLY A 171 -2.13 3.61 -7.11
N LYS A 172 -2.20 2.47 -6.41
CA LYS A 172 -2.26 2.45 -4.94
C LYS A 172 -1.01 3.03 -4.27
N ILE A 173 0.17 2.73 -4.80
CA ILE A 173 1.45 3.27 -4.31
C ILE A 173 1.49 4.79 -4.47
N LEU A 174 1.05 5.32 -5.62
CA LEU A 174 1.00 6.77 -5.85
C LEU A 174 0.04 7.47 -4.88
N VAL A 175 -1.16 6.88 -4.68
CA VAL A 175 -2.12 7.38 -3.69
C VAL A 175 -1.53 7.36 -2.29
N GLY A 176 -0.87 6.27 -1.90
CA GLY A 176 -0.21 6.18 -0.60
C GLY A 176 0.94 7.19 -0.42
N ALA A 177 1.68 7.51 -1.48
CA ALA A 177 2.72 8.54 -1.43
C ALA A 177 2.13 9.94 -1.17
N ILE A 178 1.00 10.26 -1.81
CA ILE A 178 0.24 11.48 -1.55
C ILE A 178 -0.24 11.52 -0.09
N MET A 179 -0.73 10.39 0.44
CA MET A 179 -1.15 10.28 1.83
C MET A 179 -0.02 10.58 2.82
N VAL A 180 1.17 10.01 2.60
CA VAL A 180 2.36 10.32 3.43
C VAL A 180 2.68 11.81 3.36
N GLY A 181 2.67 12.39 2.16
CA GLY A 181 2.91 13.82 1.96
C GLY A 181 1.92 14.71 2.72
N LEU A 182 0.62 14.43 2.60
CA LEU A 182 -0.43 15.18 3.29
C LEU A 182 -0.31 15.08 4.81
N ALA A 183 -0.13 13.86 5.35
CA ALA A 183 0.06 13.64 6.78
C ALA A 183 1.33 14.32 7.31
N THR A 184 2.36 14.46 6.47
CA THR A 184 3.61 15.14 6.84
C THR A 184 3.40 16.65 6.84
N VAL A 185 2.82 17.22 5.77
CA VAL A 185 2.59 18.66 5.71
C VAL A 185 1.73 19.12 6.89
N ASP A 186 0.62 18.44 7.13
CA ASP A 186 -0.34 18.77 8.20
C ASP A 186 0.21 18.51 9.62
N SER A 187 1.24 17.67 9.77
CA SER A 187 1.88 17.46 11.09
C SER A 187 2.99 18.44 11.38
N PHE A 188 3.59 19.11 10.38
CA PHE A 188 4.72 20.03 10.56
C PHE A 188 4.36 21.52 10.36
N PHE A 189 3.26 21.83 9.67
CA PHE A 189 2.84 23.19 9.31
C PHE A 189 1.36 23.39 9.62
#